data_AF-A0A543G3C8-F1
#
_entry.id   AF-A0A543G3C8-F1
#
_cell.length_a   1.000
_cell.length_b   1.000
_cell.length_c   1.000
_cell.angle_alpha   90.00
_cell.angle_beta   90.00
_cell.angle_gamma   90.00
#
_symmetry.space_group_name_H-M   'P 1'
#
loop_
_entity.id
_entity.type
_entity.pdbx_description
1 polymer ?
#
loop_
_entity_poly.entity_id
_entity_poly.type
_entity_poly.pdbx_seq_one_letter_code
_entity_poly.pdbx_strand_id
1 'polypeptide(L)'
;MKKTKLFNVLIVLLLLFFVNCENEFDYGKLINVVKTTEFNNVTQTTANVSGNVITDNGKSLTARGICYSTTQNPTINDLKIVFNTATLGSYTCNITNLAPNAIYFARAYATNGYGTAYGNTITFKTLPATIPIISSTTAATSITQISAITGGNITNSGSANVTSRGVCYSSTQTIPTIAGLKTSNGTGIGTFSSTLTGLSPNTNYYIRAYASNSIGTAYGDVKTFTTNAATIPTGITTIAVSTITQTSASSGGSITNDGGASITSRGVCWSNTTSSPTIANTKTIDGTGIGIFSSSLTSLTTGTTYYVRAYATNSAGTAYGTTSTFTTLPSLAVGQSYQGGIIAYIFVSGDSGYITGQTHGLIATTSNQSTGAQWGCSGTSISGTSTTLGSGQTNTTAIVNGCSSTTNAAAICNNLSSGGYTDWYLPSSEELIKLYLNKSLIGGFNNSFYWSSTQNNSISAYSINFNTGTITTSSSKSSQIYVRAIRKF
;
A
#
# COMPACT_ATOMS: atom_id res chain seq x y z
N MET A 1 -5.36 -79.72 1.66
CA MET A 1 -4.82 -80.98 2.24
C MET A 1 -3.30 -80.92 2.19
N LYS A 2 -2.62 -81.10 3.34
CA LYS A 2 -1.19 -81.46 3.53
C LYS A 2 -0.13 -80.47 2.97
N LYS A 3 0.57 -79.73 3.85
CA LYS A 3 1.83 -80.07 4.59
C LYS A 3 3.11 -79.62 3.86
N THR A 4 3.64 -78.49 4.33
CA THR A 4 5.02 -78.23 4.81
C THR A 4 6.18 -79.09 4.28
N LYS A 5 7.23 -78.46 3.70
CA LYS A 5 8.59 -78.28 4.31
C LYS A 5 9.67 -77.78 3.31
N LEU A 6 10.48 -76.81 3.80
CA LEU A 6 11.93 -76.56 3.63
C LEU A 6 12.56 -76.39 2.22
N PHE A 7 13.27 -75.26 1.99
CA PHE A 7 14.75 -75.23 1.93
C PHE A 7 15.38 -73.82 1.98
N ASN A 8 16.53 -73.78 2.67
CA ASN A 8 17.58 -72.78 2.93
C ASN A 8 17.87 -71.65 1.92
N VAL A 9 18.26 -70.47 2.45
CA VAL A 9 19.51 -69.79 2.08
C VAL A 9 20.20 -69.25 3.34
N LEU A 10 21.48 -69.59 3.43
CA LEU A 10 22.47 -69.37 4.49
C LEU A 10 23.20 -68.03 4.23
N ILE A 11 23.29 -67.14 5.23
CA ILE A 11 24.38 -66.16 5.31
C ILE A 11 25.00 -66.27 6.70
N VAL A 12 26.25 -66.74 6.67
CA VAL A 12 27.20 -66.79 7.78
C VAL A 12 27.70 -65.37 8.04
N LEU A 13 27.55 -64.87 9.26
CA LEU A 13 28.44 -63.83 9.78
C LEU A 13 28.85 -64.16 11.21
N LEU A 14 30.15 -64.38 11.34
CA LEU A 14 30.97 -64.53 12.54
C LEU A 14 30.35 -63.89 13.81
N LEU A 15 29.88 -64.73 14.74
CA LEU A 15 29.75 -64.36 16.14
C LEU A 15 31.15 -64.24 16.75
N LEU A 16 31.71 -63.03 16.70
CA LEU A 16 32.70 -62.61 17.68
C LEU A 16 31.97 -62.49 19.02
N PHE A 17 32.17 -63.51 19.86
CA PHE A 17 31.92 -63.41 21.29
C PHE A 17 32.79 -62.29 21.86
N PHE A 18 32.28 -61.06 21.90
CA PHE A 18 32.65 -60.16 22.96
C PHE A 18 31.81 -60.55 24.18
N VAL A 19 32.35 -61.50 24.92
CA VAL A 19 32.09 -61.63 26.34
C VAL A 19 32.50 -60.29 26.94
N ASN A 20 31.54 -59.37 27.15
CA ASN A 20 31.72 -58.37 28.18
C ASN A 20 31.61 -59.12 29.51
N CYS A 21 32.74 -59.68 29.91
CA CYS A 21 32.98 -60.13 31.27
C CYS A 21 33.15 -58.85 32.09
N GLU A 22 32.06 -58.20 32.48
CA GLU A 22 32.12 -57.36 33.65
C GLU A 22 32.19 -58.30 34.84
N ASN A 23 33.33 -58.30 35.52
CA ASN A 23 33.50 -59.03 36.78
C ASN A 23 32.49 -58.46 37.79
N GLU A 24 31.30 -59.06 37.88
CA GLU A 24 30.51 -59.03 39.11
C GLU A 24 31.34 -59.79 40.15
N PHE A 25 32.12 -59.05 40.93
CA PHE A 25 32.96 -59.63 41.97
C PHE A 25 32.07 -60.15 43.11
N ASP A 26 32.14 -61.46 43.31
CA ASP A 26 31.57 -62.23 44.42
C ASP A 26 32.28 -61.87 45.74
N TYR A 27 31.54 -61.28 46.69
CA TYR A 27 31.97 -61.23 48.08
C TYR A 27 31.40 -62.45 48.80
N GLY A 28 32.30 -63.35 49.17
CA GLY A 28 32.05 -64.31 50.23
C GLY A 28 31.43 -63.61 51.45
N LYS A 29 30.14 -63.87 51.66
CA LYS A 29 29.46 -63.93 52.96
C LYS A 29 29.34 -62.62 53.78
N LEU A 30 29.06 -61.48 53.15
CA LEU A 30 28.37 -60.36 53.82
C LEU A 30 27.23 -59.83 52.94
N ILE A 31 26.01 -60.12 53.37
CA ILE A 31 24.75 -59.60 52.83
C ILE A 31 24.59 -58.12 53.26
N ASN A 32 24.23 -57.23 52.33
CA ASN A 32 23.90 -55.80 52.54
C ASN A 32 25.08 -54.79 52.70
N VAL A 33 26.04 -54.73 51.76
CA VAL A 33 27.10 -53.69 51.77
C VAL A 33 26.54 -52.28 51.49
N VAL A 34 25.64 -52.18 50.51
CA VAL A 34 24.91 -50.96 50.15
C VAL A 34 23.42 -51.30 50.13
N LYS A 35 22.57 -50.40 50.63
CA LYS A 35 21.12 -50.52 50.55
C LYS A 35 20.55 -49.33 49.82
N THR A 36 19.58 -49.58 48.93
CA THR A 36 18.77 -48.51 48.34
C THR A 36 17.48 -48.46 49.15
N THR A 37 17.28 -47.37 49.91
CA THR A 37 16.30 -47.36 51.00
C THR A 37 14.92 -46.94 50.52
N GLU A 38 14.82 -45.75 49.95
CA GLU A 38 13.54 -45.16 49.56
C GLU A 38 13.71 -44.20 48.39
N PHE A 39 12.57 -43.83 47.80
CA PHE A 39 12.44 -42.67 46.94
C PHE A 39 11.31 -41.77 47.44
N ASN A 40 11.44 -40.47 47.24
CA ASN A 40 10.40 -39.50 47.55
C ASN A 40 10.49 -38.29 46.59
N ASN A 41 9.55 -37.34 46.72
CA ASN A 41 9.53 -36.09 45.94
C ASN A 41 9.65 -36.30 44.42
N VAL A 42 8.93 -37.29 43.89
CA VAL A 42 8.92 -37.57 42.45
C VAL A 42 8.09 -36.49 41.73
N THR A 43 8.73 -35.75 40.84
CA THR A 43 8.09 -34.76 39.95
C THR A 43 8.04 -35.29 38.52
N GLN A 44 7.72 -34.44 37.54
CA GLN A 44 7.79 -34.78 36.12
C GLN A 44 9.23 -35.03 35.66
N THR A 45 10.23 -34.41 36.28
CA THR A 45 11.63 -34.41 35.80
C THR A 45 12.66 -34.69 36.88
N THR A 46 12.22 -34.91 38.13
CA THR A 46 13.11 -35.17 39.26
C THR A 46 12.57 -36.26 40.18
N ALA A 47 13.47 -36.87 40.95
CA ALA A 47 13.13 -37.74 42.07
C ALA A 47 14.28 -37.73 43.08
N ASN A 48 13.97 -37.81 44.37
CA ASN A 48 14.98 -38.08 45.40
C ASN A 48 15.09 -39.58 45.59
N VAL A 49 16.31 -40.12 45.57
CA VAL A 49 16.59 -41.52 45.88
C VAL A 49 17.65 -41.61 46.97
N SER A 50 17.36 -42.41 47.99
CA SER A 50 18.19 -42.55 49.17
C SER A 50 18.93 -43.89 49.19
N GLY A 51 20.18 -43.83 49.62
CA GLY A 51 21.07 -44.98 49.79
C GLY A 51 21.69 -45.01 51.18
N ASN A 52 22.19 -46.16 51.59
CA ASN A 52 22.94 -46.34 52.82
C ASN A 52 24.13 -47.26 52.56
N VAL A 53 25.36 -46.77 52.78
CA VAL A 53 26.56 -47.63 52.73
C VAL A 53 26.83 -48.14 54.14
N ILE A 54 26.70 -49.45 54.34
CA ILE A 54 26.74 -50.07 55.67
C ILE A 54 28.18 -50.38 56.10
N THR A 55 29.04 -50.76 55.15
CA THR A 55 30.45 -51.10 55.39
C THR A 55 31.28 -50.81 54.13
N ASP A 56 32.57 -50.54 54.31
CA ASP A 56 33.56 -50.35 53.23
C ASP A 56 34.46 -51.58 53.05
N ASN A 57 34.20 -52.65 53.82
CA ASN A 57 34.95 -53.90 53.86
C ASN A 57 36.46 -53.69 54.07
N GLY A 58 36.84 -52.67 54.85
CA GLY A 58 38.24 -52.42 55.23
C GLY A 58 39.08 -51.71 54.18
N LYS A 59 38.48 -51.18 53.10
CA LYS A 59 39.14 -50.28 52.13
C LYS A 59 38.33 -49.01 51.97
N SER A 60 39.00 -47.87 52.07
CA SER A 60 38.39 -46.54 51.90
C SER A 60 37.56 -46.45 50.61
N LEU A 61 36.33 -45.96 50.74
CA LEU A 61 35.46 -45.70 49.60
C LEU A 61 36.05 -44.60 48.71
N THR A 62 35.98 -44.82 47.41
CA THR A 62 36.38 -43.86 46.38
C THR A 62 35.18 -43.15 45.76
N ALA A 63 33.98 -43.74 45.81
CA ALA A 63 32.73 -43.11 45.40
C ALA A 63 31.52 -43.74 46.09
N ARG A 64 30.42 -43.00 46.21
CA ARG A 64 29.07 -43.53 46.46
C ARG A 64 28.04 -42.67 45.75
N GLY A 65 26.84 -43.18 45.50
CA GLY A 65 25.84 -42.43 44.75
C GLY A 65 24.66 -43.28 44.30
N ILE A 66 23.87 -42.76 43.36
CA ILE A 66 22.74 -43.50 42.77
C ILE A 66 23.00 -43.69 41.28
N CYS A 67 22.97 -44.93 40.79
CA CYS A 67 22.85 -45.24 39.37
C CYS A 67 21.38 -45.51 39.01
N TYR A 68 20.96 -45.10 37.82
CA TYR A 68 19.58 -45.19 37.38
C TYR A 68 19.46 -45.36 35.87
N SER A 69 18.41 -46.04 35.44
CA SER A 69 18.11 -46.26 34.03
C SER A 69 16.62 -46.52 33.82
N THR A 70 16.17 -46.48 32.57
CA THR A 70 14.84 -46.98 32.16
C THR A 70 14.83 -48.50 31.94
N THR A 71 16.00 -49.13 31.99
CA THR A 71 16.18 -50.58 32.01
C THR A 71 16.42 -51.09 33.43
N GLN A 72 16.09 -52.36 33.67
CA GLN A 72 16.29 -52.99 34.97
C GLN A 72 17.77 -53.11 35.33
N ASN A 73 18.05 -53.16 36.63
CA ASN A 73 19.38 -53.40 37.21
C ASN A 73 20.47 -52.43 36.74
N PRO A 74 20.26 -51.10 36.88
CA PRO A 74 21.25 -50.12 36.44
C PRO A 74 22.60 -50.32 37.15
N THR A 75 23.69 -50.04 36.44
CA THR A 75 25.06 -50.06 36.95
C THR A 75 25.67 -48.66 36.88
N ILE A 76 26.90 -48.49 37.38
CA ILE A 76 27.60 -47.20 37.26
C ILE A 76 28.00 -46.82 35.82
N ASN A 77 27.72 -47.70 34.84
CA ASN A 77 27.90 -47.42 33.42
C ASN A 77 26.63 -46.81 32.78
N ASP A 78 25.49 -46.88 33.47
CA ASP A 78 24.30 -46.10 33.16
C ASP A 78 24.42 -44.64 33.67
N LEU A 79 23.30 -43.92 33.70
CA LEU A 79 23.24 -42.60 34.33
C LEU A 79 23.48 -42.74 35.83
N LYS A 80 24.29 -41.84 36.40
CA LYS A 80 24.56 -41.84 37.85
C LYS A 80 24.72 -40.44 38.41
N ILE A 81 24.38 -40.30 39.69
CA ILE A 81 24.68 -39.14 40.53
C ILE A 81 25.71 -39.59 41.57
N VAL A 82 26.86 -38.93 41.61
CA VAL A 82 27.88 -39.13 42.64
C VAL A 82 27.50 -38.28 43.86
N PHE A 83 27.42 -38.90 45.04
CA PHE A 83 27.27 -38.16 46.29
C PHE A 83 28.64 -37.62 46.72
N ASN A 84 28.68 -36.34 47.08
CA ASN A 84 29.89 -35.52 47.26
C ASN A 84 30.95 -36.07 48.24
N THR A 85 30.58 -36.95 49.16
CA THR A 85 31.53 -37.57 50.11
C THR A 85 31.38 -39.08 50.10
N ALA A 86 32.48 -39.80 49.84
CA ALA A 86 32.54 -41.26 49.84
C ALA A 86 32.76 -41.79 51.27
N THR A 87 31.73 -41.74 52.10
CA THR A 87 31.73 -42.21 53.49
C THR A 87 30.69 -43.29 53.74
N LEU A 88 30.73 -43.91 54.92
CA LEU A 88 29.65 -44.78 55.39
C LEU A 88 28.40 -43.97 55.76
N GLY A 89 27.28 -44.66 55.91
CA GLY A 89 26.00 -44.09 56.34
C GLY A 89 25.06 -43.71 55.20
N SER A 90 23.95 -43.09 55.61
CA SER A 90 22.83 -42.77 54.73
C SER A 90 23.04 -41.46 53.96
N TYR A 91 22.51 -41.41 52.76
CA TYR A 91 22.58 -40.25 51.87
C TYR A 91 21.37 -40.23 50.93
N THR A 92 21.09 -39.06 50.37
CA THR A 92 20.03 -38.88 49.37
C THR A 92 20.59 -38.09 48.19
N CYS A 93 20.34 -38.59 46.98
CA CYS A 93 20.66 -37.92 45.73
C CYS A 93 19.37 -37.40 45.08
N ASN A 94 19.39 -36.14 44.64
CA ASN A 94 18.35 -35.59 43.77
C ASN A 94 18.71 -35.91 42.31
N ILE A 95 17.91 -36.75 41.67
CA ILE A 95 18.03 -37.06 40.26
C ILE A 95 17.24 -35.99 39.49
N THR A 96 17.84 -35.41 38.46
CA THR A 96 17.24 -34.35 37.61
C THR A 96 17.21 -34.75 36.14
N ASN A 97 16.54 -33.95 35.30
CA ASN A 97 16.42 -34.14 33.86
C ASN A 97 15.81 -35.50 33.45
N LEU A 98 14.94 -36.05 34.28
CA LEU A 98 14.18 -37.26 33.95
C LEU A 98 13.13 -36.96 32.88
N ALA A 99 12.84 -37.94 32.03
CA ALA A 99 11.72 -37.83 31.09
C ALA A 99 10.38 -37.95 31.86
N PRO A 100 9.36 -37.15 31.52
CA PRO A 100 8.03 -37.26 32.12
C PRO A 100 7.34 -38.56 31.73
N ASN A 101 6.45 -39.07 32.60
CA ASN A 101 5.71 -40.33 32.42
C ASN A 101 6.59 -41.57 32.18
N ALA A 102 7.84 -41.57 32.63
CA ALA A 102 8.79 -42.66 32.43
C ALA A 102 9.02 -43.45 33.72
N ILE A 103 9.19 -44.77 33.58
CA ILE A 103 9.56 -45.66 34.68
C ILE A 103 11.09 -45.70 34.76
N TYR A 104 11.62 -45.49 35.96
CA TYR A 104 13.05 -45.58 36.25
C TYR A 104 13.30 -46.63 37.32
N PHE A 105 14.39 -47.37 37.11
CA PHE A 105 15.00 -48.25 38.08
C PHE A 105 16.22 -47.52 38.65
N ALA A 106 16.37 -47.51 39.97
CA ALA A 106 17.50 -46.87 40.64
C ALA A 106 18.12 -47.78 41.69
N ARG A 107 19.44 -47.69 41.83
CA ARG A 107 20.24 -48.42 42.81
C ARG A 107 21.26 -47.50 43.44
N ALA A 108 21.36 -47.54 44.75
CA ALA A 108 22.51 -47.00 45.45
C ALA A 108 23.77 -47.81 45.10
N TYR A 109 24.91 -47.15 44.96
CA TYR A 109 26.20 -47.80 44.73
C TYR A 109 27.28 -47.23 45.66
N ALA A 110 28.33 -48.02 45.89
CA ALA A 110 29.56 -47.59 46.54
C ALA A 110 30.75 -48.30 45.88
N THR A 111 31.82 -47.56 45.64
CA THR A 111 33.04 -48.04 44.99
C THR A 111 34.21 -47.88 45.94
N ASN A 112 35.11 -48.86 45.99
CA ASN A 112 36.40 -48.77 46.67
C ASN A 112 37.48 -49.48 45.83
N GLY A 113 38.65 -49.74 46.42
CA GLY A 113 39.76 -50.43 45.74
C GLY A 113 39.48 -51.89 45.32
N TYR A 114 38.36 -52.48 45.73
CA TYR A 114 37.94 -53.83 45.33
C TYR A 114 36.92 -53.86 44.19
N GLY A 115 36.19 -52.77 43.95
CA GLY A 115 35.13 -52.73 42.94
C GLY A 115 33.94 -51.90 43.38
N THR A 116 32.78 -52.12 42.74
CA THR A 116 31.54 -51.40 43.02
C THR A 116 30.46 -52.35 43.54
N ALA A 117 29.93 -52.05 44.72
CA ALA A 117 28.77 -52.71 45.29
C ALA A 117 27.49 -51.92 44.99
N TYR A 118 26.37 -52.62 44.85
CA TYR A 118 25.06 -52.05 44.57
C TYR A 118 24.03 -52.48 45.59
N GLY A 119 23.11 -51.58 45.94
CA GLY A 119 21.91 -51.93 46.68
C GLY A 119 20.85 -52.62 45.83
N ASN A 120 19.75 -52.99 46.49
CA ASN A 120 18.53 -53.45 45.85
C ASN A 120 17.99 -52.42 44.85
N THR A 121 17.38 -52.88 43.77
CA THR A 121 16.69 -52.00 42.81
C THR A 121 15.40 -51.47 43.42
N ILE A 122 15.21 -50.15 43.39
CA ILE A 122 13.90 -49.51 43.59
C ILE A 122 13.36 -49.02 42.25
N THR A 123 12.03 -48.99 42.12
CA THR A 123 11.36 -48.55 40.89
C THR A 123 10.45 -47.38 41.22
N PHE A 124 10.51 -46.32 40.42
CA PHE A 124 9.59 -45.20 40.52
C PHE A 124 9.18 -44.71 39.12
N LYS A 125 8.06 -44.00 39.04
CA LYS A 125 7.54 -43.44 37.79
C LYS A 125 7.38 -41.94 37.93
N THR A 126 7.95 -41.17 36.99
CA THR A 126 7.78 -39.72 36.96
C THR A 126 6.35 -39.34 36.62
N LEU A 127 5.92 -38.17 37.08
CA LEU A 127 4.59 -37.64 36.75
C LEU A 127 4.48 -37.31 35.25
N PRO A 128 3.28 -37.38 34.66
CA PRO A 128 3.09 -36.98 33.27
C PRO A 128 3.27 -35.47 33.08
N ALA A 129 3.68 -35.08 31.86
CA ALA A 129 3.70 -33.68 31.46
C ALA A 129 2.27 -33.09 31.47
N THR A 130 2.17 -31.80 31.77
CA THR A 130 0.90 -31.06 31.82
C THR A 130 0.86 -30.00 30.73
N ILE A 131 -0.30 -29.38 30.53
CA ILE A 131 -0.38 -28.12 29.77
C ILE A 131 0.46 -27.02 30.46
N PRO A 132 0.81 -25.93 29.75
CA PRO A 132 1.56 -24.83 30.36
C PRO A 132 0.77 -24.13 31.49
N ILE A 133 1.46 -23.33 32.30
CA ILE A 133 0.84 -22.47 33.31
C ILE A 133 1.08 -21.01 32.94
N ILE A 134 0.00 -20.25 32.85
CA ILE A 134 0.01 -18.81 32.57
C ILE A 134 -0.41 -18.11 33.85
N SER A 135 0.45 -17.25 34.41
CA SER A 135 0.14 -16.56 35.66
C SER A 135 -0.83 -15.40 35.47
N SER A 136 -0.76 -14.72 34.32
CA SER A 136 -1.59 -13.56 34.01
C SER A 136 -1.61 -13.22 32.52
N THR A 137 -2.75 -12.68 32.09
CA THR A 137 -2.89 -11.89 30.87
C THR A 137 -2.58 -10.43 31.21
N THR A 138 -1.69 -9.81 30.45
CA THR A 138 -1.31 -8.40 30.65
C THR A 138 -2.45 -7.49 30.19
N ALA A 139 -2.83 -6.50 31.00
CA ALA A 139 -3.84 -5.51 30.62
C ALA A 139 -3.44 -4.77 29.33
N ALA A 140 -4.43 -4.37 28.54
CA ALA A 140 -4.17 -3.63 27.31
C ALA A 140 -3.68 -2.20 27.61
N THR A 141 -2.69 -1.74 26.85
CA THR A 141 -2.11 -0.40 26.87
C THR A 141 -1.96 0.13 25.45
N SER A 142 -1.56 1.40 25.29
CA SER A 142 -1.38 2.05 23.98
C SER A 142 -2.60 1.85 23.06
N ILE A 143 -3.79 2.00 23.62
CA ILE A 143 -5.05 1.74 22.95
C ILE A 143 -5.32 2.88 21.97
N THR A 144 -5.47 2.53 20.69
CA THR A 144 -5.90 3.42 19.62
C THR A 144 -7.33 3.06 19.18
N GLN A 145 -7.80 3.67 18.10
CA GLN A 145 -9.06 3.32 17.47
C GLN A 145 -9.06 1.91 16.88
N ILE A 146 -7.90 1.41 16.44
CA ILE A 146 -7.78 0.17 15.65
C ILE A 146 -6.69 -0.79 16.15
N SER A 147 -6.04 -0.49 17.28
CA SER A 147 -4.96 -1.29 17.84
C SER A 147 -4.85 -1.16 19.36
N ALA A 148 -4.17 -2.13 19.97
CA ALA A 148 -3.76 -2.11 21.38
C ALA A 148 -2.55 -3.01 21.61
N ILE A 149 -1.80 -2.78 22.69
CA ILE A 149 -0.69 -3.64 23.13
C ILE A 149 -1.10 -4.41 24.38
N THR A 150 -0.84 -5.71 24.43
CA THR A 150 -1.16 -6.60 25.56
C THR A 150 -0.09 -7.70 25.64
N GLY A 151 -0.36 -8.85 26.26
CA GLY A 151 0.57 -9.95 26.40
C GLY A 151 0.16 -10.93 27.50
N GLY A 152 1.14 -11.63 28.04
CA GLY A 152 0.96 -12.49 29.19
C GLY A 152 2.28 -12.98 29.76
N ASN A 153 2.21 -13.73 30.85
CA ASN A 153 3.37 -14.34 31.49
C ASN A 153 3.16 -15.85 31.69
N ILE A 154 4.02 -16.64 31.04
CA ILE A 154 4.02 -18.11 31.16
C ILE A 154 5.07 -18.49 32.19
N THR A 155 4.66 -19.06 33.32
CA THR A 155 5.56 -19.37 34.44
C THR A 155 6.04 -20.81 34.45
N ASN A 156 5.35 -21.73 33.77
CA ASN A 156 5.73 -23.13 33.69
C ASN A 156 5.32 -23.73 32.34
N SER A 157 6.20 -24.55 31.74
CA SER A 157 5.94 -25.25 30.48
C SER A 157 5.18 -26.56 30.65
N GLY A 158 5.02 -27.05 31.89
CA GLY A 158 4.41 -28.35 32.18
C GLY A 158 5.31 -29.54 31.81
N SER A 159 6.63 -29.34 31.78
CA SER A 159 7.64 -30.33 31.36
C SER A 159 7.50 -30.82 29.91
N ALA A 160 6.83 -30.03 29.07
CA ALA A 160 6.85 -30.15 27.62
C ALA A 160 7.09 -28.77 27.01
N ASN A 161 7.90 -28.69 25.95
CA ASN A 161 8.25 -27.41 25.35
C ASN A 161 7.01 -26.65 24.85
N VAL A 162 6.90 -25.35 25.18
CA VAL A 162 5.86 -24.47 24.66
C VAL A 162 6.12 -24.24 23.17
N THR A 163 5.22 -24.72 22.33
CA THR A 163 5.31 -24.70 20.85
C THR A 163 4.61 -23.50 20.23
N SER A 164 3.72 -22.82 20.98
CA SER A 164 3.10 -21.56 20.54
C SER A 164 2.61 -20.77 21.74
N ARG A 165 2.66 -19.44 21.67
CA ARG A 165 2.02 -18.52 22.62
C ARG A 165 1.49 -17.29 21.91
N GLY A 166 0.56 -16.60 22.55
CA GLY A 166 0.04 -15.32 22.08
C GLY A 166 -1.17 -14.86 22.88
N VAL A 167 -1.99 -14.00 22.28
CA VAL A 167 -3.24 -13.51 22.87
C VAL A 167 -4.39 -13.82 21.94
N CYS A 168 -5.42 -14.50 22.45
CA CYS A 168 -6.70 -14.63 21.77
C CYS A 168 -7.65 -13.52 22.21
N TYR A 169 -8.47 -13.02 21.28
CA TYR A 169 -9.30 -11.85 21.50
C TYR A 169 -10.62 -11.91 20.73
N SER A 170 -11.64 -11.24 21.25
CA SER A 170 -12.97 -11.16 20.63
C SER A 170 -13.76 -9.96 21.13
N SER A 171 -14.59 -9.37 20.28
CA SER A 171 -15.58 -8.36 20.66
C SER A 171 -16.95 -8.95 21.05
N THR A 172 -17.15 -10.25 20.81
CA THR A 172 -18.44 -10.93 21.03
C THR A 172 -18.34 -12.09 22.01
N GLN A 173 -17.22 -12.80 22.07
CA GLN A 173 -16.99 -13.89 23.02
C GLN A 173 -16.32 -13.36 24.29
N THR A 174 -16.98 -13.52 25.43
CA THR A 174 -16.47 -13.06 26.73
C THR A 174 -15.29 -13.89 27.25
N ILE A 175 -15.12 -15.11 26.73
CA ILE A 175 -14.01 -16.01 27.06
C ILE A 175 -13.37 -16.45 25.73
N PRO A 176 -12.49 -15.63 25.13
CA PRO A 176 -11.88 -15.97 23.86
C PRO A 176 -10.97 -17.19 24.00
N THR A 177 -10.86 -17.95 22.90
CA THR A 177 -10.00 -19.13 22.77
C THR A 177 -9.20 -19.07 21.48
N ILE A 178 -8.26 -19.99 21.28
CA ILE A 178 -7.43 -20.05 20.08
C ILE A 178 -8.17 -20.43 18.79
N ALA A 179 -9.49 -20.73 18.87
CA ALA A 179 -10.36 -20.96 17.73
C ALA A 179 -10.82 -19.64 17.06
N GLY A 180 -10.78 -18.53 17.79
CA GLY A 180 -11.09 -17.19 17.28
C GLY A 180 -9.84 -16.43 16.81
N LEU A 181 -9.96 -15.09 16.81
CA LEU A 181 -8.82 -14.22 16.50
C LEU A 181 -7.73 -14.38 17.56
N LYS A 182 -6.49 -14.52 17.11
CA LYS A 182 -5.33 -14.61 17.99
C LYS A 182 -4.06 -14.08 17.33
N THR A 183 -3.11 -13.70 18.17
CA THR A 183 -1.74 -13.40 17.75
C THR A 183 -0.82 -14.61 17.90
N SER A 184 0.35 -14.58 17.27
CA SER A 184 1.42 -15.57 17.46
C SER A 184 2.70 -14.86 17.87
N ASN A 185 3.20 -15.16 19.06
CA ASN A 185 4.34 -14.49 19.69
C ASN A 185 5.47 -15.49 20.03
N GLY A 186 5.59 -16.56 19.25
CA GLY A 186 6.69 -17.52 19.30
C GLY A 186 6.50 -18.66 20.29
N THR A 187 7.62 -19.14 20.85
CA THR A 187 7.74 -20.31 21.72
C THR A 187 8.37 -19.96 23.07
N GLY A 188 8.37 -20.90 24.01
CA GLY A 188 9.04 -20.76 25.31
C GLY A 188 8.22 -20.06 26.39
N ILE A 189 8.81 -19.99 27.59
CA ILE A 189 8.20 -19.40 28.80
C ILE A 189 8.57 -17.92 28.97
N GLY A 190 8.05 -17.28 30.02
CA GLY A 190 8.31 -15.89 30.39
C GLY A 190 7.23 -14.92 29.93
N THR A 191 7.50 -13.63 30.16
CA THR A 191 6.66 -12.52 29.72
C THR A 191 6.79 -12.30 28.23
N PHE A 192 5.67 -12.04 27.55
CA PHE A 192 5.67 -11.63 26.15
C PHE A 192 4.71 -10.45 25.95
N SER A 193 4.98 -9.66 24.91
CA SER A 193 4.14 -8.55 24.46
C SER A 193 3.54 -8.87 23.09
N SER A 194 2.33 -8.38 22.83
CA SER A 194 1.60 -8.61 21.60
C SER A 194 0.82 -7.38 21.18
N THR A 195 0.97 -6.99 19.91
CA THR A 195 0.19 -5.92 19.28
C THR A 195 -1.04 -6.51 18.60
N LEU A 196 -2.22 -6.03 18.97
CA LEU A 196 -3.48 -6.30 18.28
C LEU A 196 -3.71 -5.20 17.24
N THR A 197 -4.07 -5.56 16.01
CA THR A 197 -4.35 -4.62 14.90
C THR A 197 -5.67 -4.96 14.21
N GLY A 198 -6.18 -4.03 13.40
CA GLY A 198 -7.44 -4.23 12.65
C GLY A 198 -8.67 -4.30 13.56
N LEU A 199 -8.60 -3.68 14.75
CA LEU A 199 -9.73 -3.60 15.67
C LEU A 199 -10.76 -2.60 15.16
N SER A 200 -12.02 -2.78 15.56
CA SER A 200 -13.08 -1.81 15.29
C SER A 200 -13.03 -0.66 16.31
N PRO A 201 -13.24 0.61 15.92
CA PRO A 201 -13.32 1.74 16.84
C PRO A 201 -14.50 1.64 17.81
N ASN A 202 -14.39 2.30 18.98
CA ASN A 202 -15.41 2.33 20.03
C ASN A 202 -15.98 0.94 20.37
N THR A 203 -15.13 -0.08 20.39
CA THR A 203 -15.55 -1.48 20.54
C THR A 203 -14.87 -2.09 21.75
N ASN A 204 -15.65 -2.73 22.63
CA ASN A 204 -15.13 -3.48 23.76
C ASN A 204 -14.60 -4.85 23.30
N TYR A 205 -13.41 -5.21 23.73
CA TYR A 205 -12.74 -6.48 23.44
C TYR A 205 -12.40 -7.22 24.73
N TYR A 206 -12.61 -8.54 24.69
CA TYR A 206 -12.12 -9.50 25.67
C TYR A 206 -10.81 -10.09 25.15
N ILE A 207 -9.80 -10.21 26.01
CA ILE A 207 -8.48 -10.73 25.67
C ILE A 207 -8.03 -11.79 26.68
N ARG A 208 -7.28 -12.77 26.20
CA ARG A 208 -6.75 -13.85 27.03
C ARG A 208 -5.44 -14.39 26.46
N ALA A 209 -4.37 -14.37 27.25
CA ALA A 209 -3.12 -14.99 26.88
C ALA A 209 -3.30 -16.51 26.72
N TYR A 210 -2.62 -17.12 25.74
CA TYR A 210 -2.60 -18.56 25.53
C TYR A 210 -1.16 -19.07 25.36
N ALA A 211 -0.96 -20.35 25.70
CA ALA A 211 0.27 -21.07 25.47
C ALA A 211 -0.04 -22.55 25.22
N SER A 212 0.55 -23.12 24.18
CA SER A 212 0.35 -24.50 23.76
C SER A 212 1.66 -25.28 23.85
N ASN A 213 1.57 -26.53 24.28
CA ASN A 213 2.64 -27.52 24.18
C ASN A 213 2.06 -28.81 23.58
N SER A 214 2.82 -29.92 23.60
CA SER A 214 2.35 -31.21 23.08
C SER A 214 1.18 -31.83 23.84
N ILE A 215 0.89 -31.35 25.07
CA ILE A 215 -0.21 -31.85 25.90
C ILE A 215 -1.51 -31.09 25.63
N GLY A 216 -1.42 -29.79 25.36
CA GLY A 216 -2.59 -28.97 25.07
C GLY A 216 -2.34 -27.47 25.20
N THR A 217 -3.43 -26.71 25.27
CA THR A 217 -3.40 -25.25 25.36
C THR A 217 -3.90 -24.78 26.71
N ALA A 218 -3.08 -23.99 27.40
CA ALA A 218 -3.45 -23.27 28.60
C ALA A 218 -3.80 -21.82 28.27
N TYR A 219 -4.54 -21.19 29.20
CA TYR A 219 -5.00 -19.82 29.05
C TYR A 219 -4.85 -19.04 30.36
N GLY A 220 -4.55 -17.75 30.26
CA GLY A 220 -4.54 -16.82 31.39
C GLY A 220 -5.94 -16.40 31.84
N ASP A 221 -6.01 -15.38 32.70
CA ASP A 221 -7.26 -14.71 33.05
C ASP A 221 -7.78 -13.84 31.90
N VAL A 222 -9.09 -13.59 31.87
CA VAL A 222 -9.68 -12.71 30.86
C VAL A 222 -9.50 -11.26 31.32
N LYS A 223 -9.04 -10.39 30.42
CA LYS A 223 -9.07 -8.93 30.57
C LYS A 223 -9.98 -8.31 29.51
N THR A 224 -10.39 -7.06 29.74
CA THR A 224 -11.17 -6.29 28.77
C THR A 224 -10.57 -4.91 28.54
N PHE A 225 -10.79 -4.37 27.34
CA PHE A 225 -10.50 -2.98 27.02
C PHE A 225 -11.44 -2.49 25.93
N THR A 226 -11.63 -1.16 25.82
CA THR A 226 -12.43 -0.55 24.75
C THR A 226 -11.52 0.30 23.87
N THR A 227 -11.57 0.11 22.56
CA THR A 227 -10.85 0.96 21.60
C THR A 227 -11.38 2.39 21.60
N ASN A 228 -10.53 3.35 21.23
CA ASN A 228 -10.97 4.74 21.13
C ASN A 228 -12.02 4.90 20.02
N ALA A 229 -12.90 5.89 20.14
CA ALA A 229 -13.84 6.22 19.09
C ALA A 229 -13.12 6.75 17.84
N ALA A 230 -13.69 6.47 16.66
CA ALA A 230 -13.22 7.06 15.42
C ALA A 230 -13.31 8.58 15.49
N THR A 231 -12.32 9.28 14.93
CA THR A 231 -12.32 10.74 14.78
C THR A 231 -12.60 11.09 13.33
N ILE A 232 -12.92 12.35 13.04
CA ILE A 232 -12.92 12.82 11.65
C ILE A 232 -11.54 12.60 11.00
N PRO A 233 -11.47 12.50 9.66
CA PRO A 233 -10.19 12.35 8.96
C PRO A 233 -9.22 13.49 9.24
N THR A 234 -7.91 13.24 9.15
CA THR A 234 -6.88 14.26 9.39
C THR A 234 -5.79 14.22 8.30
N GLY A 235 -4.96 15.27 8.27
CA GLY A 235 -3.90 15.40 7.26
C GLY A 235 -4.44 15.60 5.84
N ILE A 236 -5.55 16.32 5.72
CA ILE A 236 -6.17 16.64 4.43
C ILE A 236 -5.45 17.86 3.83
N THR A 237 -4.91 17.71 2.62
CA THR A 237 -4.31 18.82 1.87
C THR A 237 -5.06 19.07 0.58
N THR A 238 -5.26 20.34 0.21
CA THR A 238 -5.84 20.72 -1.07
C THR A 238 -4.72 20.94 -2.07
N ILE A 239 -4.76 20.26 -3.21
CA ILE A 239 -3.79 20.46 -4.28
C ILE A 239 -4.12 21.75 -5.02
N ALA A 240 -3.09 22.54 -5.33
CA ALA A 240 -3.23 23.82 -6.03
C ALA A 240 -4.00 23.66 -7.35
N VAL A 241 -4.83 24.66 -7.66
CA VAL A 241 -5.65 24.66 -8.87
C VAL A 241 -4.76 24.84 -10.10
N SER A 242 -5.05 24.10 -11.17
CA SER A 242 -4.35 24.13 -12.45
C SER A 242 -5.32 23.99 -13.62
N THR A 243 -4.82 24.06 -14.86
CA THR A 243 -5.64 23.90 -16.10
C THR A 243 -6.92 24.75 -16.07
N ILE A 244 -6.79 26.01 -15.65
CA ILE A 244 -7.90 26.94 -15.52
C ILE A 244 -8.33 27.41 -16.91
N THR A 245 -9.60 27.19 -17.24
CA THR A 245 -10.24 27.68 -18.48
C THR A 245 -11.30 28.74 -18.12
N GLN A 246 -12.13 29.12 -19.08
CA GLN A 246 -13.29 30.00 -18.83
C GLN A 246 -14.35 29.31 -17.95
N THR A 247 -14.51 27.99 -18.04
CA THR A 247 -15.64 27.27 -17.41
C THR A 247 -15.24 26.01 -16.64
N SER A 248 -13.94 25.72 -16.55
CA SER A 248 -13.41 24.56 -15.84
C SER A 248 -12.05 24.84 -15.19
N ALA A 249 -11.67 23.97 -14.26
CA ALA A 249 -10.33 23.91 -13.68
C ALA A 249 -10.05 22.50 -13.13
N SER A 250 -8.80 22.20 -12.82
CA SER A 250 -8.40 20.95 -12.15
C SER A 250 -7.82 21.23 -10.77
N SER A 251 -8.15 20.38 -9.80
CA SER A 251 -7.58 20.42 -8.44
C SER A 251 -7.49 18.97 -7.92
N GLY A 252 -7.54 18.78 -6.61
CA GLY A 252 -7.49 17.49 -5.95
C GLY A 252 -7.15 17.63 -4.48
N GLY A 253 -6.69 16.54 -3.90
CA GLY A 253 -6.21 16.54 -2.53
C GLY A 253 -5.40 15.31 -2.17
N SER A 254 -4.89 15.31 -0.94
CA SER A 254 -4.29 14.13 -0.32
C SER A 254 -4.87 13.94 1.08
N ILE A 255 -4.99 12.68 1.50
CA ILE A 255 -5.50 12.25 2.79
C ILE A 255 -4.46 11.30 3.39
N THR A 256 -3.90 11.62 4.56
CA THR A 256 -2.89 10.77 5.20
C THR A 256 -3.43 9.93 6.35
N ASN A 257 -4.57 10.28 6.94
CA ASN A 257 -5.15 9.54 8.06
C ASN A 257 -6.69 9.57 8.02
N ASP A 258 -7.30 8.40 8.14
CA ASP A 258 -8.75 8.21 8.09
C ASP A 258 -9.44 8.35 9.46
N GLY A 259 -8.70 8.61 10.53
CA GLY A 259 -9.26 8.76 11.88
C GLY A 259 -9.71 7.44 12.51
N GLY A 260 -9.28 6.29 11.97
CA GLY A 260 -9.61 4.96 12.46
C GLY A 260 -10.89 4.38 11.86
N ALA A 261 -11.59 5.10 10.98
CA ALA A 261 -12.74 4.59 10.23
C ALA A 261 -12.56 4.87 8.74
N SER A 262 -12.92 3.90 7.90
CA SER A 262 -12.73 4.00 6.45
C SER A 262 -13.38 5.25 5.85
N ILE A 263 -12.66 5.92 4.95
CA ILE A 263 -13.19 7.06 4.18
C ILE A 263 -14.27 6.58 3.22
N THR A 264 -15.49 7.07 3.39
CA THR A 264 -16.68 6.74 2.58
C THR A 264 -16.90 7.68 1.40
N SER A 265 -16.34 8.89 1.44
CA SER A 265 -16.36 9.83 0.30
C SER A 265 -15.24 10.83 0.41
N ARG A 266 -14.59 11.15 -0.71
CA ARG A 266 -13.61 12.24 -0.84
C ARG A 266 -13.83 13.04 -2.11
N GLY A 267 -13.24 14.23 -2.16
CA GLY A 267 -13.23 15.05 -3.36
C GLY A 267 -12.87 16.49 -3.03
N VAL A 268 -13.31 17.41 -3.86
CA VAL A 268 -13.12 18.84 -3.68
C VAL A 268 -14.48 19.53 -3.64
N CYS A 269 -14.67 20.50 -2.75
CA CYS A 269 -15.80 21.42 -2.73
C CYS A 269 -15.36 22.84 -3.10
N TRP A 270 -16.22 23.59 -3.78
CA TRP A 270 -15.92 24.96 -4.20
C TRP A 270 -17.13 25.89 -4.14
N SER A 271 -16.84 27.19 -4.03
CA SER A 271 -17.84 28.26 -4.04
C SER A 271 -17.26 29.57 -4.55
N ASN A 272 -18.08 30.39 -5.21
CA ASN A 272 -17.77 31.78 -5.56
C ASN A 272 -18.36 32.80 -4.57
N THR A 273 -19.05 32.34 -3.52
CA THR A 273 -19.72 33.21 -2.53
C THR A 273 -19.18 33.05 -1.11
N THR A 274 -18.39 32.01 -0.83
CA THR A 274 -17.76 31.79 0.48
C THR A 274 -16.32 31.31 0.34
N SER A 275 -15.44 31.82 1.20
CA SER A 275 -14.02 31.44 1.27
C SER A 275 -13.76 30.11 1.99
N SER A 276 -14.80 29.54 2.59
CA SER A 276 -14.74 28.26 3.32
C SER A 276 -15.80 27.30 2.81
N PRO A 277 -15.72 26.87 1.53
CA PRO A 277 -16.70 25.93 0.99
C PRO A 277 -16.71 24.64 1.82
N THR A 278 -17.89 24.03 1.89
CA THR A 278 -18.13 22.74 2.55
C THR A 278 -18.79 21.79 1.57
N ILE A 279 -19.09 20.57 2.00
CA ILE A 279 -19.80 19.58 1.16
C ILE A 279 -21.27 19.97 0.88
N ALA A 280 -21.78 21.04 1.50
CA ALA A 280 -23.07 21.63 1.16
C ALA A 280 -23.02 22.51 -0.10
N ASN A 281 -21.82 22.96 -0.50
CA ASN A 281 -21.61 23.65 -1.78
C ASN A 281 -21.42 22.65 -2.93
N THR A 282 -21.14 23.17 -4.13
CA THR A 282 -20.76 22.35 -5.27
C THR A 282 -19.52 21.53 -4.94
N LYS A 283 -19.53 20.25 -5.30
CA LYS A 283 -18.44 19.32 -4.99
C LYS A 283 -18.29 18.22 -6.03
N THR A 284 -17.11 17.60 -6.05
CA THR A 284 -16.86 16.31 -6.71
C THR A 284 -17.01 15.15 -5.73
N ILE A 285 -17.09 13.93 -6.27
CA ILE A 285 -16.99 12.66 -5.54
C ILE A 285 -15.95 11.81 -6.26
N ASP A 286 -14.74 11.75 -5.71
CA ASP A 286 -13.53 11.17 -6.34
C ASP A 286 -13.11 9.86 -5.65
N GLY A 287 -14.09 9.15 -5.09
CA GLY A 287 -13.96 7.80 -4.53
C GLY A 287 -13.83 7.73 -3.00
N THR A 288 -13.16 6.67 -2.54
CA THR A 288 -13.01 6.27 -1.13
C THR A 288 -11.54 6.07 -0.77
N GLY A 289 -11.26 5.87 0.52
CA GLY A 289 -9.92 5.56 1.03
C GLY A 289 -8.95 6.75 1.12
N ILE A 290 -7.75 6.48 1.63
CA ILE A 290 -6.66 7.47 1.78
C ILE A 290 -5.85 7.66 0.48
N GLY A 291 -4.90 8.59 0.50
CA GLY A 291 -4.00 8.86 -0.62
C GLY A 291 -4.37 10.10 -1.44
N ILE A 292 -3.70 10.24 -2.58
CA ILE A 292 -3.85 11.36 -3.50
C ILE A 292 -5.03 11.11 -4.45
N PHE A 293 -5.76 12.16 -4.77
CA PHE A 293 -6.81 12.16 -5.79
C PHE A 293 -6.82 13.48 -6.58
N SER A 294 -7.36 13.44 -7.80
CA SER A 294 -7.59 14.60 -8.66
C SER A 294 -9.08 14.84 -8.86
N SER A 295 -9.44 16.09 -9.14
CA SER A 295 -10.82 16.53 -9.31
C SER A 295 -10.95 17.48 -10.51
N SER A 296 -11.97 17.27 -11.34
CA SER A 296 -12.32 18.18 -12.44
C SER A 296 -13.49 19.09 -12.03
N LEU A 297 -13.21 20.39 -11.90
CA LEU A 297 -14.22 21.41 -11.62
C LEU A 297 -14.82 21.86 -12.95
N THR A 298 -16.13 21.76 -13.11
CA THR A 298 -16.85 22.10 -14.33
C THR A 298 -18.01 23.04 -14.04
N SER A 299 -18.65 23.56 -15.09
CA SER A 299 -19.79 24.47 -14.98
C SER A 299 -19.48 25.74 -14.18
N LEU A 300 -18.24 26.23 -14.29
CA LEU A 300 -17.81 27.47 -13.67
C LEU A 300 -18.27 28.67 -14.50
N THR A 301 -18.48 29.80 -13.84
CA THR A 301 -18.79 31.07 -14.51
C THR A 301 -17.50 31.76 -14.92
N THR A 302 -17.44 32.27 -16.15
CA THR A 302 -16.25 32.94 -16.70
C THR A 302 -15.86 34.19 -15.90
N GLY A 303 -14.57 34.52 -15.85
CA GLY A 303 -14.06 35.69 -15.13
C GLY A 303 -14.38 35.73 -13.63
N THR A 304 -14.79 34.60 -13.03
CA THR A 304 -15.26 34.54 -11.64
C THR A 304 -14.21 33.92 -10.73
N THR A 305 -14.04 34.50 -9.53
CA THR A 305 -13.17 33.95 -8.48
C THR A 305 -13.90 32.86 -7.69
N TYR A 306 -13.21 31.74 -7.48
CA TYR A 306 -13.68 30.60 -6.72
C TYR A 306 -12.69 30.24 -5.60
N TYR A 307 -13.24 29.80 -4.49
CA TYR A 307 -12.53 29.19 -3.36
C TYR A 307 -12.77 27.69 -3.38
N VAL A 308 -11.73 26.92 -3.11
CA VAL A 308 -11.73 25.47 -3.27
C VAL A 308 -11.06 24.77 -2.08
N ARG A 309 -11.62 23.65 -1.64
CA ARG A 309 -11.08 22.83 -0.54
C ARG A 309 -11.25 21.35 -0.83
N ALA A 310 -10.21 20.55 -0.61
CA ALA A 310 -10.34 19.10 -0.51
C ALA A 310 -11.20 18.72 0.72
N TYR A 311 -11.96 17.63 0.63
CA TYR A 311 -12.72 17.07 1.74
C TYR A 311 -12.59 15.54 1.81
N ALA A 312 -12.77 14.99 3.00
CA ALA A 312 -12.86 13.56 3.24
C ALA A 312 -13.90 13.28 4.33
N THR A 313 -14.72 12.25 4.14
CA THR A 313 -15.81 11.86 5.05
C THR A 313 -15.61 10.43 5.50
N ASN A 314 -15.77 10.18 6.80
CA ASN A 314 -15.89 8.84 7.39
C ASN A 314 -17.13 8.79 8.29
N SER A 315 -17.29 7.72 9.08
CA SER A 315 -18.43 7.56 9.99
C SER A 315 -18.46 8.57 11.15
N ALA A 316 -17.34 9.23 11.47
CA ALA A 316 -17.26 10.26 12.51
C ALA A 316 -17.58 11.67 11.97
N GLY A 317 -17.47 11.90 10.66
CA GLY A 317 -17.83 13.16 10.01
C GLY A 317 -16.93 13.53 8.84
N THR A 318 -16.99 14.80 8.45
CA THR A 318 -16.23 15.35 7.31
C THR A 318 -15.13 16.29 7.79
N ALA A 319 -13.93 16.10 7.27
CA ALA A 319 -12.80 17.01 7.42
C ALA A 319 -12.45 17.67 6.09
N TYR A 320 -11.73 18.79 6.17
CA TYR A 320 -11.41 19.63 5.03
C TYR A 320 -9.93 20.02 5.02
N GLY A 321 -9.37 20.16 3.83
CA GLY A 321 -8.06 20.75 3.62
C GLY A 321 -8.06 22.28 3.71
N THR A 322 -6.90 22.86 3.41
CA THR A 322 -6.70 24.30 3.29
C THR A 322 -7.48 24.88 2.11
N THR A 323 -7.89 26.14 2.20
CA THR A 323 -8.53 26.83 1.06
C THR A 323 -7.47 27.23 0.03
N SER A 324 -7.74 26.93 -1.24
CA SER A 324 -7.07 27.55 -2.39
C SER A 324 -8.06 28.46 -3.14
N THR A 325 -7.55 29.45 -3.87
CA THR A 325 -8.37 30.43 -4.61
C THR A 325 -7.87 30.51 -6.04
N PHE A 326 -8.78 30.64 -7.00
CA PHE A 326 -8.44 30.86 -8.40
C PHE A 326 -9.52 31.70 -9.10
N THR A 327 -9.19 32.30 -10.23
CA THR A 327 -10.14 33.03 -11.07
C THR A 327 -10.16 32.38 -12.45
N THR A 328 -11.34 31.97 -12.92
CA THR A 328 -11.51 31.46 -14.29
C THR A 328 -11.14 32.53 -15.31
N LEU A 329 -10.75 32.12 -16.52
CA LEU A 329 -10.44 33.05 -17.58
C LEU A 329 -11.68 33.90 -17.96
N PRO A 330 -11.51 35.17 -18.35
CA PRO A 330 -12.62 36.01 -18.79
C PRO A 330 -13.28 35.44 -20.05
N SER A 331 -14.57 35.75 -20.24
CA SER A 331 -15.26 35.46 -21.50
C SER A 331 -14.55 36.18 -22.65
N LEU A 332 -14.39 35.49 -23.77
CA LEU A 332 -13.87 36.08 -24.99
C LEU A 332 -15.01 36.67 -25.81
N ALA A 333 -14.79 37.84 -26.40
CA ALA A 333 -15.77 38.52 -27.25
C ALA A 333 -15.13 39.05 -28.54
N VAL A 334 -15.91 39.11 -29.61
CA VAL A 334 -15.48 39.74 -30.87
C VAL A 334 -15.15 41.22 -30.64
N GLY A 335 -14.02 41.67 -31.19
CA GLY A 335 -13.47 43.01 -30.97
C GLY A 335 -12.48 43.12 -29.81
N GLN A 336 -12.34 42.09 -28.98
CA GLN A 336 -11.36 42.07 -27.89
C GLN A 336 -9.94 41.79 -28.40
N SER A 337 -8.94 42.48 -27.84
CA SER A 337 -7.53 42.14 -28.03
C SER A 337 -7.19 40.78 -27.41
N TYR A 338 -6.72 39.84 -28.22
CA TYR A 338 -6.38 38.48 -27.79
C TYR A 338 -5.29 37.88 -28.68
N GLN A 339 -4.31 37.21 -28.06
CA GLN A 339 -3.20 36.50 -28.71
C GLN A 339 -2.62 37.24 -29.95
N GLY A 340 -2.19 38.49 -29.74
CA GLY A 340 -1.46 39.28 -30.75
C GLY A 340 -2.31 40.03 -31.76
N GLY A 341 -3.64 39.89 -31.73
CA GLY A 341 -4.56 40.63 -32.61
C GLY A 341 -5.91 40.92 -31.94
N ILE A 342 -6.95 41.03 -32.76
CA ILE A 342 -8.34 41.24 -32.33
C ILE A 342 -9.18 40.03 -32.69
N ILE A 343 -9.99 39.51 -31.77
CA ILE A 343 -10.94 38.42 -32.06
C ILE A 343 -11.92 38.91 -33.14
N ALA A 344 -11.82 38.33 -34.33
CA ALA A 344 -12.64 38.67 -35.48
C ALA A 344 -13.94 37.88 -35.52
N TYR A 345 -13.92 36.65 -35.01
CA TYR A 345 -15.07 35.76 -35.00
C TYR A 345 -14.85 34.63 -33.99
N ILE A 346 -15.92 34.20 -33.32
CA ILE A 346 -15.93 33.02 -32.45
C ILE A 346 -16.78 31.96 -33.12
N PHE A 347 -16.26 30.74 -33.24
CA PHE A 347 -16.97 29.65 -33.91
C PHE A 347 -18.21 29.24 -33.13
N VAL A 348 -19.29 28.95 -33.87
CA VAL A 348 -20.55 28.47 -33.33
C VAL A 348 -20.85 27.06 -33.85
N SER A 349 -21.83 26.38 -33.23
CA SER A 349 -22.25 25.05 -33.68
C SER A 349 -22.62 25.07 -35.17
N GLY A 350 -22.02 24.16 -35.94
CA GLY A 350 -22.17 24.08 -37.39
C GLY A 350 -21.00 24.68 -38.18
N ASP A 351 -20.17 25.53 -37.56
CA ASP A 351 -18.94 26.01 -38.19
C ASP A 351 -17.90 24.88 -38.29
N SER A 352 -17.17 24.85 -39.40
CA SER A 352 -16.04 23.93 -39.57
C SER A 352 -14.94 24.25 -38.56
N GLY A 353 -14.60 23.28 -37.72
CA GLY A 353 -13.63 23.45 -36.62
C GLY A 353 -14.25 23.84 -35.28
N TYR A 354 -15.59 23.93 -35.15
CA TYR A 354 -16.25 24.07 -33.86
C TYR A 354 -16.04 22.82 -33.00
N ILE A 355 -15.63 23.02 -31.74
CA ILE A 355 -15.46 21.95 -30.74
C ILE A 355 -16.35 22.28 -29.54
N THR A 356 -17.31 21.40 -29.25
CA THR A 356 -18.21 21.56 -28.10
C THR A 356 -17.42 21.76 -26.81
N GLY A 357 -17.73 22.84 -26.08
CA GLY A 357 -17.11 23.15 -24.78
C GLY A 357 -15.75 23.86 -24.88
N GLN A 358 -15.25 24.18 -26.07
CA GLN A 358 -14.02 24.95 -26.26
C GLN A 358 -14.29 26.23 -27.07
N THR A 359 -13.68 27.34 -26.64
CA THR A 359 -13.77 28.61 -27.35
C THR A 359 -12.63 28.74 -28.35
N HIS A 360 -12.96 28.65 -29.64
CA HIS A 360 -12.03 28.86 -30.75
C HIS A 360 -12.59 29.88 -31.74
N GLY A 361 -11.74 30.39 -32.61
CA GLY A 361 -12.20 31.33 -33.62
C GLY A 361 -11.11 31.89 -34.51
N LEU A 362 -11.38 33.07 -35.06
CA LEU A 362 -10.47 33.83 -35.91
C LEU A 362 -9.98 35.06 -35.16
N ILE A 363 -8.68 35.34 -35.25
CA ILE A 363 -8.06 36.60 -34.83
C ILE A 363 -7.61 37.33 -36.08
N ALA A 364 -7.98 38.59 -36.23
CA ALA A 364 -7.43 39.48 -37.25
C ALA A 364 -6.28 40.30 -36.68
N THR A 365 -5.32 40.66 -37.53
CA THR A 365 -4.32 41.69 -37.20
C THR A 365 -5.02 43.02 -36.88
N THR A 366 -4.32 43.95 -36.22
CA THR A 366 -4.86 45.27 -35.81
C THR A 366 -4.87 46.32 -36.93
N SER A 367 -4.13 46.08 -38.03
CA SER A 367 -4.02 46.96 -39.19
C SER A 367 -3.88 46.16 -40.48
N ASN A 368 -4.07 46.79 -41.64
CA ASN A 368 -3.87 46.14 -42.94
C ASN A 368 -2.39 45.89 -43.18
N GLN A 369 -2.04 44.70 -43.67
CA GLN A 369 -0.64 44.33 -43.97
C GLN A 369 -0.19 44.92 -45.30
N SER A 370 -1.12 45.24 -46.20
CA SER A 370 -0.87 45.99 -47.42
C SER A 370 -2.12 46.76 -47.84
N THR A 371 -1.90 47.93 -48.44
CA THR A 371 -2.94 48.76 -49.08
C THR A 371 -3.09 48.46 -50.58
N GLY A 372 -2.26 47.56 -51.11
CA GLY A 372 -2.28 47.14 -52.50
C GLY A 372 -1.27 46.03 -52.74
N ALA A 373 -1.76 44.81 -52.89
CA ALA A 373 -0.97 43.67 -53.33
C ALA A 373 -1.71 42.91 -54.42
N GLN A 374 -0.96 42.25 -55.31
CA GLN A 374 -1.51 41.22 -56.19
C GLN A 374 -1.91 40.01 -55.35
N TRP A 375 -2.95 39.28 -55.78
CA TRP A 375 -3.48 38.14 -55.02
C TRP A 375 -2.43 37.04 -54.80
N GLY A 376 -1.78 36.67 -55.89
CA GLY A 376 -0.78 35.63 -56.06
C GLY A 376 -0.16 35.84 -57.44
N CYS A 377 0.01 34.78 -58.24
CA CYS A 377 0.43 34.90 -59.64
C CYS A 377 -0.79 34.92 -60.56
N SER A 378 -0.85 35.91 -61.43
CA SER A 378 -1.79 35.90 -62.55
C SER A 378 -1.31 34.92 -63.63
N GLY A 379 -2.23 34.19 -64.25
CA GLY A 379 -1.94 33.20 -65.29
C GLY A 379 -1.71 31.77 -64.77
N THR A 380 -1.46 31.60 -63.47
CA THR A 380 -1.27 30.28 -62.84
C THR A 380 -2.52 29.88 -62.06
N SER A 381 -3.11 28.73 -62.40
CA SER A 381 -4.15 28.12 -61.57
C SER A 381 -3.50 27.45 -60.36
N ILE A 382 -4.07 27.64 -59.18
CA ILE A 382 -3.58 27.08 -57.92
C ILE A 382 -4.61 26.05 -57.49
N SER A 383 -4.24 24.77 -57.50
CA SER A 383 -5.13 23.70 -57.07
C SER A 383 -5.30 23.70 -55.54
N GLY A 384 -6.47 23.29 -55.08
CA GLY A 384 -6.73 23.05 -53.66
C GLY A 384 -7.21 24.25 -52.84
N THR A 385 -7.42 25.43 -53.43
CA THR A 385 -8.09 26.53 -52.70
C THR A 385 -9.59 26.28 -52.58
N SER A 386 -10.19 26.56 -51.42
CA SER A 386 -11.63 26.47 -51.16
C SER A 386 -12.22 27.79 -50.65
N THR A 387 -13.55 27.93 -50.69
CA THR A 387 -14.29 29.02 -50.04
C THR A 387 -14.46 28.80 -48.54
N THR A 388 -14.43 27.54 -48.10
CA THR A 388 -14.93 27.08 -46.80
C THR A 388 -14.33 27.84 -45.61
N LEU A 389 -15.15 28.11 -44.60
CA LEU A 389 -14.69 28.62 -43.31
C LEU A 389 -13.63 27.68 -42.75
N GLY A 390 -12.47 28.22 -42.41
CA GLY A 390 -11.35 27.45 -41.92
C GLY A 390 -10.33 27.03 -42.98
N SER A 391 -10.57 27.25 -44.28
CA SER A 391 -9.63 26.82 -45.33
C SER A 391 -8.52 27.84 -45.63
N GLY A 392 -8.53 29.04 -45.03
CA GLY A 392 -7.62 30.11 -45.42
C GLY A 392 -6.14 29.78 -45.27
N GLN A 393 -5.76 29.05 -44.22
CA GLN A 393 -4.37 28.60 -44.03
C GLN A 393 -3.93 27.68 -45.17
N THR A 394 -4.71 26.63 -45.46
CA THR A 394 -4.42 25.68 -46.54
C THR A 394 -4.38 26.37 -47.90
N ASN A 395 -5.33 27.27 -48.15
CA ASN A 395 -5.35 28.09 -49.36
C ASN A 395 -4.08 28.94 -49.48
N THR A 396 -3.70 29.65 -48.41
CA THR A 396 -2.53 30.53 -48.37
C THR A 396 -1.25 29.75 -48.66
N THR A 397 -1.09 28.58 -48.02
CA THR A 397 0.04 27.69 -48.29
C THR A 397 0.06 27.20 -49.74
N ALA A 398 -1.09 26.83 -50.31
CA ALA A 398 -1.18 26.42 -51.72
C ALA A 398 -0.77 27.55 -52.66
N ILE A 399 -1.17 28.80 -52.38
CA ILE A 399 -0.79 29.97 -53.17
C ILE A 399 0.72 30.19 -53.06
N VAL A 400 1.29 30.25 -51.86
CA VAL A 400 2.72 30.46 -51.65
C VAL A 400 3.57 29.39 -52.35
N ASN A 401 3.14 28.13 -52.32
CA ASN A 401 3.85 27.03 -52.99
C ASN A 401 3.74 27.10 -54.51
N GLY A 402 2.60 27.55 -55.05
CA GLY A 402 2.41 27.70 -56.50
C GLY A 402 2.88 29.04 -57.06
N CYS A 403 3.39 29.94 -56.20
CA CYS A 403 3.80 31.30 -56.56
C CYS A 403 5.06 31.77 -55.85
N SER A 404 6.16 31.87 -56.60
CA SER A 404 7.48 32.26 -56.09
C SER A 404 7.62 33.72 -55.63
N SER A 405 6.57 34.54 -55.76
CA SER A 405 6.61 35.95 -55.34
C SER A 405 6.45 36.07 -53.83
N THR A 406 7.29 36.91 -53.20
CA THR A 406 7.22 37.20 -51.75
C THR A 406 6.39 38.44 -51.42
N THR A 407 5.90 39.17 -52.42
CA THR A 407 5.20 40.45 -52.27
C THR A 407 3.70 40.38 -52.60
N ASN A 408 3.18 39.20 -52.93
CA ASN A 408 1.74 38.99 -53.11
C ASN A 408 1.00 38.83 -51.78
N ALA A 409 -0.32 38.94 -51.81
CA ALA A 409 -1.18 38.94 -50.64
C ALA A 409 -1.00 37.71 -49.75
N ALA A 410 -0.93 36.51 -50.33
CA ALA A 410 -0.74 35.28 -49.58
C ALA A 410 0.64 35.23 -48.90
N ALA A 411 1.71 35.60 -49.62
CA ALA A 411 3.06 35.64 -49.07
C ALA A 411 3.23 36.69 -47.97
N ILE A 412 2.59 37.86 -48.11
CA ILE A 412 2.56 38.91 -47.08
C ILE A 412 1.97 38.38 -45.77
N CYS A 413 0.85 37.66 -45.83
CA CYS A 413 0.26 37.06 -44.63
C CYS A 413 1.13 35.92 -44.08
N ASN A 414 1.56 34.99 -44.93
CA ASN A 414 2.32 33.80 -44.52
C ASN A 414 3.67 34.12 -43.87
N ASN A 415 4.32 35.20 -44.31
CA ASN A 415 5.62 35.62 -43.80
C ASN A 415 5.50 36.63 -42.65
N LEU A 416 4.28 36.95 -42.22
CA LEU A 416 4.04 37.94 -41.17
C LEU A 416 4.45 37.40 -39.80
N SER A 417 5.25 38.18 -39.09
CA SER A 417 5.44 38.07 -37.64
C SER A 417 4.80 39.27 -36.97
N SER A 418 3.74 39.06 -36.19
CA SER A 418 3.00 40.14 -35.54
C SER A 418 2.40 39.66 -34.21
N GLY A 419 2.46 40.52 -33.19
CA GLY A 419 1.90 40.22 -31.87
C GLY A 419 2.54 39.02 -31.14
N GLY A 420 3.73 38.58 -31.55
CA GLY A 420 4.41 37.39 -31.03
C GLY A 420 4.07 36.08 -31.76
N TYR A 421 3.30 36.16 -32.85
CA TYR A 421 2.82 35.00 -33.62
C TYR A 421 3.26 35.06 -35.08
N THR A 422 3.46 33.89 -35.68
CA THR A 422 3.96 33.70 -37.06
C THR A 422 3.06 32.81 -37.92
N ASP A 423 1.90 32.40 -37.41
CA ASP A 423 0.91 31.51 -38.03
C ASP A 423 -0.22 32.30 -38.72
N TRP A 424 0.12 33.47 -39.26
CA TRP A 424 -0.82 34.34 -39.96
C TRP A 424 -1.02 33.89 -41.42
N TYR A 425 -2.24 34.04 -41.93
CA TYR A 425 -2.61 33.63 -43.28
C TYR A 425 -3.67 34.55 -43.89
N LEU A 426 -3.84 34.44 -45.21
CA LEU A 426 -4.85 35.18 -45.96
C LEU A 426 -6.20 34.45 -45.84
N PRO A 427 -7.28 35.10 -45.35
CA PRO A 427 -8.55 34.45 -45.07
C PRO A 427 -9.18 33.85 -46.32
N SER A 428 -9.83 32.68 -46.23
CA SER A 428 -10.73 32.20 -47.28
C SER A 428 -11.88 33.19 -47.51
N SER A 429 -12.65 33.03 -48.59
CA SER A 429 -13.77 33.93 -48.85
C SER A 429 -14.78 33.92 -47.70
N GLU A 430 -15.09 32.76 -47.10
CA GLU A 430 -16.00 32.70 -45.94
C GLU A 430 -15.40 33.30 -44.67
N GLU A 431 -14.09 33.12 -44.42
CA GLU A 431 -13.41 33.79 -43.30
C GLU A 431 -13.40 35.31 -43.47
N LEU A 432 -13.18 35.80 -44.71
CA LEU A 432 -13.19 37.23 -45.02
C LEU A 432 -14.60 37.82 -44.87
N ILE A 433 -15.66 37.06 -45.15
CA ILE A 433 -17.04 37.45 -44.84
C ILE A 433 -17.20 37.66 -43.33
N LYS A 434 -16.67 36.75 -42.48
CA LYS A 434 -16.73 36.93 -41.02
C LYS A 434 -16.01 38.21 -40.57
N LEU A 435 -14.88 38.54 -41.19
CA LEU A 435 -14.17 39.81 -40.95
C LEU A 435 -15.03 41.02 -41.35
N TYR A 436 -15.66 40.99 -42.52
CA TYR A 436 -16.54 42.07 -42.97
C TYR A 436 -17.72 42.30 -42.02
N LEU A 437 -18.40 41.22 -41.62
CA LEU A 437 -19.55 41.30 -40.71
C LEU A 437 -19.17 41.91 -39.34
N ASN A 438 -17.94 41.70 -38.90
CA ASN A 438 -17.43 42.19 -37.61
C ASN A 438 -16.46 43.38 -37.75
N LYS A 439 -16.38 44.01 -38.92
CA LYS A 439 -15.35 45.03 -39.24
C LYS A 439 -15.34 46.22 -38.30
N SER A 440 -16.50 46.61 -37.76
CA SER A 440 -16.63 47.72 -36.81
C SER A 440 -16.02 47.40 -35.45
N LEU A 441 -16.17 46.16 -34.98
CA LEU A 441 -15.60 45.68 -33.73
C LEU A 441 -14.09 45.42 -33.85
N ILE A 442 -13.65 44.92 -35.01
CA ILE A 442 -12.23 44.64 -35.28
C ILE A 442 -11.43 45.92 -35.49
N GLY A 443 -11.98 46.87 -36.26
CA GLY A 443 -11.34 48.15 -36.57
C GLY A 443 -10.17 48.07 -37.56
N GLY A 444 -9.69 49.24 -37.98
CA GLY A 444 -8.51 49.38 -38.85
C GLY A 444 -8.73 48.96 -40.32
N PHE A 445 -9.97 48.82 -40.77
CA PHE A 445 -10.31 48.56 -42.18
C PHE A 445 -10.53 49.87 -42.95
N ASN A 446 -10.23 49.84 -44.25
CA ASN A 446 -10.54 50.90 -45.20
C ASN A 446 -11.76 50.54 -46.04
N ASN A 447 -12.44 51.54 -46.60
CA ASN A 447 -13.58 51.36 -47.51
C ASN A 447 -13.09 50.95 -48.91
N SER A 448 -12.56 49.74 -49.04
CA SER A 448 -11.95 49.22 -50.27
C SER A 448 -12.20 47.72 -50.44
N PHE A 449 -11.73 47.14 -51.55
CA PHE A 449 -11.69 45.70 -51.73
C PHE A 449 -10.58 45.07 -50.88
N TYR A 450 -10.84 43.87 -50.34
CA TYR A 450 -9.89 43.03 -49.63
C TYR A 450 -9.79 41.67 -50.29
N TRP A 451 -8.57 41.16 -50.42
CA TRP A 451 -8.34 39.83 -50.95
C TRP A 451 -8.77 38.73 -49.96
N SER A 452 -9.43 37.70 -50.49
CA SER A 452 -9.47 36.38 -49.87
C SER A 452 -8.41 35.49 -50.49
N SER A 453 -8.11 34.34 -49.89
CA SER A 453 -7.23 33.30 -50.45
C SER A 453 -7.96 32.32 -51.39
N THR A 454 -9.21 32.61 -51.77
CA THR A 454 -10.01 31.74 -52.62
C THR A 454 -9.86 32.11 -54.09
N GLN A 455 -9.44 31.14 -54.91
CA GLN A 455 -9.30 31.29 -56.36
C GLN A 455 -10.64 31.10 -57.07
N ASN A 456 -10.83 31.80 -58.20
CA ASN A 456 -11.89 31.50 -59.16
C ASN A 456 -11.34 30.78 -60.40
N ASN A 457 -10.26 31.29 -60.99
CA ASN A 457 -9.54 30.63 -62.08
C ASN A 457 -8.07 31.11 -62.15
N SER A 458 -7.37 30.79 -63.24
CA SER A 458 -5.95 31.13 -63.42
C SER A 458 -5.68 32.64 -63.37
N ILE A 459 -6.64 33.51 -63.71
CA ILE A 459 -6.46 34.97 -63.79
C ILE A 459 -7.25 35.77 -62.76
N SER A 460 -8.21 35.15 -62.05
CA SER A 460 -9.10 35.85 -61.12
C SER A 460 -9.30 35.14 -59.77
N ALA A 461 -9.60 35.93 -58.74
CA ALA A 461 -9.81 35.48 -57.37
C ALA A 461 -10.90 36.28 -56.65
N TYR A 462 -11.32 35.77 -55.50
CA TYR A 462 -12.40 36.35 -54.70
C TYR A 462 -11.89 37.53 -53.87
N SER A 463 -12.62 38.64 -53.92
CA SER A 463 -12.42 39.80 -53.04
C SER A 463 -13.76 40.28 -52.48
N ILE A 464 -13.71 41.03 -51.37
CA ILE A 464 -14.91 41.62 -50.76
C ILE A 464 -14.71 43.11 -50.61
N ASN A 465 -15.69 43.90 -51.02
CA ASN A 465 -15.69 45.35 -50.80
C ASN A 465 -16.11 45.65 -49.35
N PHE A 466 -15.20 46.18 -48.54
CA PHE A 466 -15.47 46.48 -47.14
C PHE A 466 -16.29 47.76 -46.93
N ASN A 467 -16.57 48.54 -47.98
CA ASN A 467 -17.58 49.59 -47.94
C ASN A 467 -19.00 48.98 -48.03
N THR A 468 -19.26 48.20 -49.07
CA THR A 468 -20.62 47.74 -49.45
C THR A 468 -20.97 46.32 -49.04
N GLY A 469 -19.98 45.48 -48.72
CA GLY A 469 -20.15 44.04 -48.51
C GLY A 469 -20.22 43.21 -49.78
N THR A 470 -20.07 43.84 -50.96
CA THR A 470 -20.16 43.14 -52.24
C THR A 470 -19.02 42.13 -52.38
N ILE A 471 -19.39 40.86 -52.60
CA ILE A 471 -18.46 39.78 -52.92
C ILE A 471 -18.23 39.78 -54.44
N THR A 472 -16.97 39.92 -54.86
CA THR A 472 -16.57 39.83 -56.26
C THR A 472 -15.78 38.54 -56.46
N THR A 473 -16.28 37.62 -57.29
CA THR A 473 -15.64 36.33 -57.55
C THR A 473 -14.58 36.39 -58.65
N SER A 474 -14.56 37.46 -59.45
CA SER A 474 -13.74 37.58 -60.66
C SER A 474 -12.78 38.78 -60.65
N SER A 475 -12.29 39.20 -59.49
CA SER A 475 -11.28 40.27 -59.41
C SER A 475 -9.97 39.80 -60.05
N SER A 476 -9.37 40.62 -60.92
CA SER A 476 -8.11 40.27 -61.58
C SER A 476 -7.00 40.06 -60.54
N LYS A 477 -6.28 38.94 -60.61
CA LYS A 477 -5.16 38.65 -59.70
C LYS A 477 -4.03 39.68 -59.77
N SER A 478 -3.92 40.41 -60.89
CA SER A 478 -2.95 41.49 -61.06
C SER A 478 -3.36 42.81 -60.42
N SER A 479 -4.61 42.94 -59.94
CA SER A 479 -5.10 44.13 -59.25
C SER A 479 -4.41 44.31 -57.90
N GLN A 480 -4.18 45.57 -57.53
CA GLN A 480 -3.65 45.96 -56.22
C GLN A 480 -4.82 46.12 -55.24
N ILE A 481 -5.02 45.15 -54.36
CA ILE A 481 -6.14 45.11 -53.41
C ILE A 481 -5.59 44.96 -51.98
N TYR A 482 -6.35 45.42 -50.98
CA TYR A 482 -5.93 45.42 -49.58
C TYR A 482 -5.80 44.00 -49.02
N VAL A 483 -4.92 43.87 -48.04
CA VAL A 483 -4.60 42.59 -47.38
C VAL A 483 -4.81 42.73 -45.88
N ARG A 484 -5.62 41.83 -45.31
CA ARG A 484 -5.74 41.65 -43.86
C ARG A 484 -5.46 40.19 -43.52
N ALA A 485 -4.44 39.98 -42.69
CA ALA A 485 -4.08 38.66 -42.21
C ALA A 485 -4.94 38.24 -41.03
N ILE A 486 -5.20 36.94 -40.93
CA ILE A 486 -5.88 36.33 -39.80
C ILE A 486 -5.10 35.11 -39.30
N ARG A 487 -5.38 34.68 -38.07
CA ARG A 487 -4.92 33.41 -37.50
C ARG A 487 -6.06 32.71 -36.76
N LYS A 488 -5.91 31.43 -36.41
CA LYS A 488 -6.87 30.70 -35.55
C LYS A 488 -6.34 30.60 -34.13
N PHE A 489 -7.24 30.49 -33.16
CA PHE A 489 -6.92 30.21 -31.77
C PHE A 489 -7.86 29.19 -31.19
#